data_AF-A0A4Q3SCA0-F1
#
_entry.id   AF-A0A4Q3SCA0-F1
#
_cell.length_a   1.000
_cell.length_b   1.000
_cell.length_c   1.000
_cell.angle_alpha   90.00
_cell.angle_beta   90.00
_cell.angle_gamma   90.00
#
_symmetry.space_group_name_H-M   'P 1'
#
loop_
_entity.id
_entity.type
_entity.pdbx_description
1 polymer ?
#
loop_
_entity_poly.entity_id
_entity_poly.type
_entity_poly.pdbx_seq_one_letter_code
_entity_poly.pdbx_strand_id
1 'polypeptide(L)'
;MRLYAPDMDEFLGWMDSQGIRYVVLRNAPAFLAGWPVRGGKDDVDMLVDDGALERIGARYGRYSKMQGVKCDLYDRSGSARGAYQGLAYYPPALADLLLDNRERLEGRFWIPQPKPYLLGLIFHIAYHKAERSKIDRLDPAASEGSKYVAELRDLMARAGEAFPLTLTAFHERLKAEGMAVPYRQLAAILVNDFQRHVKSRFLAEVANEPAGEMNLFVIRRIASARGQAKMLLDAIAGEYEILVDKAIPWLTRLKTNRKIRGGKWARGGPPVHAVIVFDRNPITATGDEARPHPFVFNGRQFMKKGLRDRFSKLTGLHTRHNPLHSTDNEAEALGHLNLYFTPEEREALYQRLETIRAEMARAETPA
;
A
#
# COMPACT_ATOMS: atom_id res chain seq x y z
N MET A 1 -6.52 -4.94 16.31
CA MET A 1 -7.44 -5.83 17.03
C MET A 1 -8.73 -5.08 17.12
N ARG A 2 -9.83 -5.69 16.66
CA ARG A 2 -11.15 -5.09 16.84
C ARG A 2 -11.78 -5.60 18.12
N LEU A 3 -12.28 -4.70 18.94
CA LEU A 3 -13.10 -5.02 20.11
C LEU A 3 -14.26 -4.04 20.25
N TYR A 4 -15.13 -4.32 21.22
CA TYR A 4 -16.26 -3.45 21.56
C TYR A 4 -16.21 -3.09 23.05
N ALA A 5 -15.89 -1.84 23.38
CA ALA A 5 -15.83 -1.36 24.74
C ALA A 5 -17.24 -0.97 25.23
N PRO A 6 -17.80 -1.62 26.25
CA PRO A 6 -19.16 -1.29 26.72
C PRO A 6 -19.25 0.13 27.25
N ASP A 7 -18.25 0.54 28.02
CA ASP A 7 -18.09 1.88 28.53
C ASP A 7 -16.65 2.33 28.22
N MET A 8 -16.53 3.42 27.47
CA MET A 8 -15.23 3.91 27.02
C MET A 8 -14.46 4.56 28.16
N ASP A 9 -15.11 5.29 29.07
CA ASP A 9 -14.41 5.93 30.18
C ASP A 9 -13.89 4.85 31.17
N GLU A 10 -14.67 3.78 31.41
CA GLU A 10 -14.21 2.60 32.17
C GLU A 10 -13.06 1.88 31.47
N PHE A 11 -13.15 1.68 30.16
CA PHE A 11 -12.10 1.02 29.38
C PHE A 11 -10.78 1.79 29.41
N LEU A 12 -10.82 3.10 29.20
CA LEU A 12 -9.64 3.97 29.21
C LEU A 12 -9.07 4.09 30.63
N GLY A 13 -9.92 4.27 31.64
CA GLY A 13 -9.51 4.30 33.05
C GLY A 13 -8.90 2.98 33.51
N TRP A 14 -9.42 1.84 33.03
CA TRP A 14 -8.79 0.55 33.27
C TRP A 14 -7.40 0.47 32.63
N MET A 15 -7.23 0.89 31.36
CA MET A 15 -5.90 0.89 30.73
C MET A 15 -4.90 1.75 31.49
N ASP A 16 -5.33 2.92 31.99
CA ASP A 16 -4.52 3.77 32.85
C ASP A 16 -4.11 3.06 34.14
N SER A 17 -5.06 2.41 34.83
CA SER A 17 -4.79 1.65 36.07
C SER A 17 -3.81 0.49 35.86
N GLN A 18 -3.74 -0.02 34.63
CA GLN A 18 -2.91 -1.14 34.22
C GLN A 18 -1.53 -0.72 33.71
N GLY A 19 -1.22 0.59 33.70
CA GLY A 19 0.02 1.13 33.16
C GLY A 19 0.16 0.92 31.65
N ILE A 20 -0.93 0.70 30.92
CA ILE A 20 -0.90 0.49 29.47
C ILE A 20 -0.69 1.84 28.81
N ARG A 21 0.42 1.99 28.06
CA ARG A 21 0.65 3.18 27.23
C ARG A 21 -0.22 3.08 25.97
N TYR A 22 -1.02 4.12 25.73
CA TYR A 22 -1.88 4.22 24.56
C TYR A 22 -2.05 5.67 24.10
N VAL A 23 -2.52 5.85 22.88
CA VAL A 23 -3.04 7.11 22.35
C VAL A 23 -4.28 6.87 21.46
N VAL A 24 -5.24 7.79 21.51
CA VAL A 24 -6.33 7.88 20.53
C VAL A 24 -5.82 8.62 19.30
N LEU A 25 -5.95 8.02 18.11
CA LEU A 25 -5.16 8.38 16.93
C LEU A 25 -5.74 9.51 16.06
N ARG A 26 -7.05 9.72 16.07
CA ARG A 26 -7.73 10.66 15.17
C ARG A 26 -9.13 11.00 15.64
N ASN A 27 -9.64 12.14 15.17
CA ASN A 27 -10.97 12.66 15.52
C ASN A 27 -11.16 12.83 17.05
N ALA A 28 -10.06 12.95 17.81
CA ALA A 28 -10.10 12.98 19.26
C ALA A 28 -10.93 14.14 19.83
N PRO A 29 -10.87 15.39 19.28
CA PRO A 29 -11.70 16.48 19.77
C PRO A 29 -13.20 16.18 19.72
N ALA A 30 -13.67 15.43 18.72
CA ALA A 30 -15.10 15.09 18.61
C ALA A 30 -15.58 14.18 19.75
N PHE A 31 -14.68 13.38 20.35
CA PHE A 31 -15.03 12.48 21.44
C PHE A 31 -15.21 13.19 22.79
N LEU A 32 -14.85 14.48 22.89
CA LEU A 32 -15.18 15.29 24.06
C LEU A 32 -16.70 15.48 24.21
N ALA A 33 -17.42 15.63 23.10
CA ALA A 33 -18.88 15.74 23.08
C ALA A 33 -19.59 14.41 23.34
N GLY A 34 -18.88 13.28 23.25
CA GLY A 34 -19.41 11.95 23.51
C GLY A 34 -18.75 10.89 22.64
N TRP A 35 -18.78 9.65 23.12
CA TRP A 35 -18.28 8.50 22.39
C TRP A 35 -19.23 8.08 21.24
N PRO A 36 -18.71 7.40 20.20
CA PRO A 36 -19.57 6.83 19.17
C PRO A 36 -20.68 5.95 19.73
N VAL A 37 -21.82 5.92 19.05
CA VAL A 37 -22.97 5.11 19.46
C VAL A 37 -22.61 3.62 19.44
N ARG A 38 -23.00 2.89 20.50
CA ARG A 38 -22.84 1.44 20.59
C ARG A 38 -23.48 0.75 19.38
N GLY A 39 -22.78 -0.19 18.75
CA GLY A 39 -23.24 -0.85 17.53
C GLY A 39 -23.22 0.03 16.26
N GLY A 40 -22.77 1.28 16.36
CA GLY A 40 -22.60 2.21 15.25
C GLY A 40 -21.52 1.79 14.24
N LYS A 41 -21.35 2.63 13.21
CA LYS A 41 -20.30 2.45 12.19
C LYS A 41 -18.98 3.11 12.58
N ASP A 42 -19.06 4.21 13.32
CA ASP A 42 -17.90 4.97 13.76
C ASP A 42 -17.12 4.20 14.83
N ASP A 43 -15.81 4.39 14.81
CA ASP A 43 -14.84 3.72 15.65
C ASP A 43 -13.92 4.70 16.39
N VAL A 44 -13.34 4.21 17.48
CA VAL A 44 -12.20 4.82 18.15
C VAL A 44 -10.95 4.03 17.78
N ASP A 45 -10.07 4.65 17.01
CA ASP A 45 -8.80 4.05 16.65
C ASP A 45 -7.71 4.43 17.65
N MET A 46 -6.95 3.43 18.08
CA MET A 46 -5.95 3.61 19.12
C MET A 46 -4.66 2.89 18.76
N LEU A 47 -3.54 3.47 19.17
CA LEU A 47 -2.24 2.80 19.21
C LEU A 47 -1.92 2.47 20.66
N VAL A 48 -1.46 1.24 20.91
CA VAL A 48 -1.05 0.75 22.23
C VAL A 48 0.37 0.19 22.16
N ASP A 49 1.01 0.05 23.32
CA ASP A 49 2.29 -0.62 23.42
C ASP A 49 2.20 -2.12 23.13
N ASP A 50 3.34 -2.74 22.83
CA ASP A 50 3.42 -4.19 22.63
C ASP A 50 3.00 -4.95 23.90
N GLY A 51 2.35 -6.11 23.74
CA GLY A 51 1.82 -6.92 24.85
C GLY A 51 0.52 -6.40 25.47
N ALA A 52 0.11 -5.16 25.20
CA ALA A 52 -1.15 -4.62 25.73
C ALA A 52 -2.38 -5.36 25.18
N LEU A 53 -2.35 -5.78 23.91
CA LEU A 53 -3.49 -6.38 23.22
C LEU A 53 -3.96 -7.69 23.86
N GLU A 54 -3.05 -8.49 24.43
CA GLU A 54 -3.42 -9.74 25.11
C GLU A 54 -4.24 -9.44 26.37
N ARG A 55 -3.76 -8.52 27.21
CA ARG A 55 -4.45 -8.09 28.43
C ARG A 55 -5.80 -7.45 28.13
N ILE A 56 -5.82 -6.57 27.12
CA ILE A 56 -7.06 -5.93 26.64
C ILE A 56 -8.04 -7.00 26.13
N GLY A 57 -7.57 -7.94 25.33
CA GLY A 57 -8.37 -9.03 24.77
C GLY A 57 -8.94 -9.96 25.84
N ALA A 58 -8.17 -10.29 26.87
CA ALA A 58 -8.64 -11.12 27.98
C ALA A 58 -9.80 -10.47 28.75
N ARG A 59 -9.77 -9.14 28.93
CA ARG A 59 -10.81 -8.41 29.66
C ARG A 59 -12.03 -8.07 28.82
N TYR A 60 -11.81 -7.56 27.59
CA TYR A 60 -12.86 -6.96 26.76
C TYR A 60 -13.19 -7.75 25.48
N GLY A 61 -12.45 -8.80 25.17
CA GLY A 61 -12.64 -9.58 23.93
C GLY A 61 -13.98 -10.34 23.83
N ARG A 62 -14.72 -10.46 24.94
CA ARG A 62 -16.02 -11.13 25.00
C ARG A 62 -17.20 -10.28 24.52
N TYR A 63 -17.02 -8.98 24.41
CA TYR A 63 -18.12 -8.07 24.08
C TYR A 63 -18.40 -8.02 22.58
N SER A 64 -19.68 -8.09 22.22
CA SER A 64 -20.14 -8.06 20.84
C SER A 64 -20.44 -6.64 20.36
N LYS A 65 -20.66 -6.49 19.05
CA LYS A 65 -20.97 -5.22 18.39
C LYS A 65 -22.08 -4.42 19.06
N MET A 66 -23.17 -5.08 19.46
CA MET A 66 -24.34 -4.40 20.05
C MET A 66 -24.10 -3.94 21.48
N GLN A 67 -23.04 -4.41 22.12
CA GLN A 67 -22.78 -4.18 23.54
C GLN A 67 -21.79 -3.05 23.80
N GLY A 68 -21.11 -2.52 22.77
CA GLY A 68 -20.06 -1.52 22.98
C GLY A 68 -19.74 -0.63 21.79
N VAL A 69 -18.89 0.35 22.07
CA VAL A 69 -18.25 1.25 21.11
C VAL A 69 -17.18 0.46 20.37
N LYS A 70 -17.16 0.57 19.04
CA LYS A 70 -16.18 -0.12 18.21
C LYS A 70 -14.80 0.50 18.43
N CYS A 71 -13.80 -0.30 18.81
CA CYS A 71 -12.42 0.12 18.91
C CYS A 71 -11.54 -0.70 17.96
N ASP A 72 -10.77 -0.02 17.11
CA ASP A 72 -9.75 -0.63 16.27
C ASP A 72 -8.37 -0.30 16.89
N LEU A 73 -7.77 -1.28 17.55
CA LEU A 73 -6.52 -1.14 18.29
C LEU A 73 -5.33 -1.62 17.46
N TYR A 74 -4.28 -0.84 17.36
CA TYR A 74 -3.03 -1.25 16.74
C TYR A 74 -1.94 -1.27 17.80
N ASP A 75 -1.01 -2.20 17.71
CA ASP A 75 0.19 -2.19 18.55
C ASP A 75 1.39 -1.67 17.78
N ARG A 76 2.41 -1.28 18.53
CA ARG A 76 3.67 -0.72 18.02
C ARG A 76 4.32 -1.64 16.96
N SER A 77 4.45 -2.94 17.26
CA SER A 77 5.13 -3.90 16.38
C SER A 77 4.25 -4.48 15.26
N GLY A 78 2.93 -4.30 15.33
CA GLY A 78 2.01 -4.94 14.40
C GLY A 78 1.88 -6.45 14.62
N SER A 79 1.73 -6.89 15.88
CA SER A 79 1.52 -8.32 16.16
C SER A 79 0.19 -8.81 15.57
N ALA A 80 0.03 -10.12 15.38
CA ALA A 80 -1.07 -10.75 14.63
C ALA A 80 -2.44 -10.06 14.75
N ARG A 81 -2.92 -9.81 15.99
CA ARG A 81 -4.22 -9.16 16.20
C ARG A 81 -4.15 -7.65 16.07
N GLY A 82 -3.02 -7.00 16.34
CA GLY A 82 -2.79 -5.55 16.23
C GLY A 82 -2.35 -5.06 14.85
N ALA A 83 -2.03 -5.98 13.95
CA ALA A 83 -1.54 -5.67 12.62
C ALA A 83 -2.59 -4.99 11.72
N TYR A 84 -2.10 -4.13 10.84
CA TYR A 84 -2.79 -3.59 9.68
C TYR A 84 -2.24 -4.24 8.41
N GLN A 85 -3.09 -5.01 7.70
CA GLN A 85 -2.67 -5.77 6.52
C GLN A 85 -1.50 -6.74 6.78
N GLY A 86 -1.39 -7.25 8.01
CA GLY A 86 -0.33 -8.18 8.42
C GLY A 86 0.99 -7.51 8.84
N LEU A 87 1.05 -6.18 8.90
CA LEU A 87 2.22 -5.42 9.36
C LEU A 87 1.82 -4.38 10.41
N ALA A 88 2.80 -3.69 11.01
CA ALA A 88 2.54 -2.55 11.88
C ALA A 88 1.70 -1.48 11.19
N TYR A 89 0.86 -0.78 11.96
CA TYR A 89 0.03 0.31 11.42
C TYR A 89 0.89 1.54 11.09
N TYR A 90 1.88 1.84 11.93
CA TYR A 90 2.87 2.88 11.69
C TYR A 90 4.28 2.26 11.61
N PRO A 91 5.24 2.91 10.93
CA PRO A 91 6.64 2.57 11.06
C PRO A 91 7.08 2.70 12.53
N PRO A 92 8.03 1.86 13.02
CA PRO A 92 8.38 1.83 14.44
C PRO A 92 8.71 3.20 15.04
N ALA A 93 9.50 4.01 14.33
CA ALA A 93 9.88 5.35 14.79
C ALA A 93 8.67 6.30 14.97
N LEU A 94 7.67 6.23 14.09
CA LEU A 94 6.45 7.02 14.22
C LEU A 94 5.54 6.47 15.31
N ALA A 95 5.44 5.15 15.47
CA ALA A 95 4.69 4.53 16.57
C ALA A 95 5.23 4.96 17.93
N ASP A 96 6.57 4.93 18.09
CA ASP A 96 7.26 5.38 19.29
C ASP A 96 7.02 6.87 19.56
N LEU A 97 7.19 7.70 18.53
CA LEU A 97 6.95 9.14 18.65
C LEU A 97 5.54 9.43 19.16
N LEU A 98 4.52 8.76 18.62
CA LEU A 98 3.11 8.92 19.01
C LEU A 98 2.86 8.49 20.46
N LEU A 99 3.44 7.37 20.90
CA LEU A 99 3.24 6.84 22.26
C LEU A 99 4.00 7.64 23.31
N ASP A 100 5.23 8.05 23.00
CA ASP A 100 6.12 8.73 23.94
C ASP A 100 5.76 10.21 24.12
N ASN A 101 5.24 10.86 23.07
CA ASN A 101 4.87 12.27 23.09
C ASN A 101 3.35 12.43 23.14
N ARG A 102 2.75 12.01 24.26
CA ARG A 102 1.31 12.05 24.49
C ARG A 102 0.91 13.09 25.53
N GLU A 103 -0.27 13.67 25.36
CA GLU A 103 -0.90 14.60 26.29
C GLU A 103 -2.32 14.15 26.65
N ARG A 104 -2.83 14.58 27.80
CA ARG A 104 -4.23 14.35 28.19
C ARG A 104 -5.11 15.39 27.51
N LEU A 105 -6.01 14.97 26.64
CA LEU A 105 -7.04 15.85 26.10
C LEU A 105 -8.06 16.14 27.21
N GLU A 106 -8.07 17.38 27.69
CA GLU A 106 -8.93 17.87 28.79
C GLU A 106 -8.93 16.96 30.04
N GLY A 107 -7.79 16.34 30.35
CA GLY A 107 -7.67 15.42 31.49
C GLY A 107 -8.37 14.06 31.30
N ARG A 108 -9.03 13.80 30.17
CA ARG A 108 -9.85 12.58 29.97
C ARG A 108 -9.04 11.39 29.45
N PHE A 109 -8.42 11.52 28.30
CA PHE A 109 -7.71 10.41 27.65
C PHE A 109 -6.46 10.87 26.91
N TRP A 110 -5.57 9.93 26.62
CA TRP A 110 -4.30 10.23 25.95
C TRP A 110 -4.49 10.40 24.44
N ILE A 111 -3.94 11.49 23.92
CA ILE A 111 -3.74 11.76 22.49
C ILE A 111 -2.26 12.06 22.24
N PRO A 112 -1.75 11.94 21.01
CA PRO A 112 -0.42 12.45 20.71
C PRO A 112 -0.41 13.99 20.80
N GLN A 113 0.74 14.56 21.17
CA GLN A 113 0.97 16.01 21.07
C GLN A 113 0.83 16.50 19.61
N PRO A 114 0.63 17.81 19.38
CA PRO A 114 0.24 18.33 18.06
C PRO A 114 1.11 17.87 16.88
N LYS A 115 2.44 17.96 16.97
CA LYS A 115 3.35 17.55 15.88
C LYS A 115 3.32 16.04 15.64
N PRO A 116 3.52 15.16 16.64
CA PRO A 116 3.32 13.71 16.48
C PRO A 116 1.95 13.35 15.91
N TYR A 117 0.88 13.98 16.41
CA TYR A 117 -0.49 13.75 15.93
C TYR A 117 -0.58 14.11 14.44
N LEU A 118 -0.11 15.29 14.04
CA LEU A 118 -0.09 15.71 12.64
C LEU A 118 0.58 14.66 11.76
N LEU A 119 1.77 14.17 12.15
CA LEU A 119 2.52 13.14 11.43
C LEU A 119 1.74 11.82 11.32
N GLY A 120 1.13 11.35 12.43
CA GLY A 120 0.30 10.16 12.45
C GLY A 120 -0.96 10.28 11.57
N LEU A 121 -1.56 11.47 11.52
CA LEU A 121 -2.75 11.75 10.72
C LEU A 121 -2.40 11.83 9.22
N ILE A 122 -1.36 12.57 8.84
CA ILE A 122 -0.94 12.64 7.42
C ILE A 122 -0.44 11.29 6.93
N PHE A 123 0.19 10.46 7.76
CA PHE A 123 0.55 9.07 7.41
C PHE A 123 -0.69 8.23 7.08
N HIS A 124 -1.71 8.27 7.94
CA HIS A 124 -2.98 7.58 7.69
C HIS A 124 -3.62 8.05 6.38
N ILE A 125 -3.63 9.36 6.15
CA ILE A 125 -4.24 9.96 4.96
C ILE A 125 -3.47 9.56 3.70
N ALA A 126 -2.16 9.75 3.69
CA ALA A 126 -1.30 9.46 2.54
C ALA A 126 -1.34 7.97 2.17
N TYR A 127 -1.05 7.09 3.13
CA TYR A 127 -0.77 5.68 2.80
C TYR A 127 -1.96 4.75 2.99
N HIS A 128 -2.80 4.96 4.00
CA HIS A 128 -3.93 4.04 4.26
C HIS A 128 -5.19 4.44 3.49
N LYS A 129 -5.40 5.73 3.26
CA LYS A 129 -6.57 6.25 2.54
C LYS A 129 -6.24 6.65 1.10
N ALA A 130 -5.08 7.28 0.87
CA ALA A 130 -4.71 7.92 -0.38
C ALA A 130 -5.87 8.81 -0.90
N GLU A 131 -6.20 8.76 -2.19
CA GLU A 131 -7.26 9.59 -2.80
C GLU A 131 -8.66 9.33 -2.18
N ARG A 132 -8.89 8.19 -1.51
CA ARG A 132 -10.17 7.95 -0.79
C ARG A 132 -10.35 8.86 0.42
N SER A 133 -9.30 9.54 0.85
CA SER A 133 -9.37 10.59 1.87
C SER A 133 -10.02 11.88 1.36
N LYS A 134 -10.20 12.02 0.04
CA LYS A 134 -10.56 13.27 -0.65
C LYS A 134 -9.53 14.39 -0.51
N ILE A 135 -8.31 14.08 -0.07
CA ILE A 135 -7.15 14.96 -0.25
C ILE A 135 -6.60 14.66 -1.64
N ASP A 136 -6.45 15.71 -2.45
CA ASP A 136 -5.89 15.60 -3.79
C ASP A 136 -4.38 15.35 -3.75
N ARG A 137 -3.86 14.76 -4.81
CA ARG A 137 -2.46 14.43 -4.94
C ARG A 137 -1.56 15.65 -5.07
N LEU A 138 -2.00 16.69 -5.79
CA LEU A 138 -1.18 17.86 -6.15
C LEU A 138 -1.87 19.21 -5.92
N ASP A 139 -3.20 19.27 -5.95
CA ASP A 139 -3.95 20.52 -5.86
C ASP A 139 -4.54 20.73 -4.45
N PRO A 140 -4.01 21.67 -3.65
CA PRO A 140 -4.53 21.95 -2.31
C PRO A 140 -5.99 22.39 -2.31
N ALA A 141 -6.44 23.13 -3.34
CA ALA A 141 -7.82 23.62 -3.41
C ALA A 141 -8.82 22.47 -3.60
N ALA A 142 -8.43 21.44 -4.36
CA ALA A 142 -9.23 20.24 -4.55
C ALA A 142 -9.38 19.39 -3.26
N SER A 143 -8.51 19.61 -2.26
CA SER A 143 -8.55 18.92 -0.97
C SER A 143 -9.56 19.48 0.04
N GLU A 144 -10.08 20.69 -0.18
CA GLU A 144 -10.94 21.40 0.79
C GLU A 144 -12.19 20.62 1.19
N GLY A 145 -12.70 19.75 0.31
CA GLY A 145 -13.87 18.90 0.58
C GLY A 145 -13.60 17.69 1.47
N SER A 146 -12.37 17.48 1.94
CA SER A 146 -12.03 16.38 2.83
C SER A 146 -12.44 16.65 4.27
N LYS A 147 -12.95 15.62 4.94
CA LYS A 147 -13.30 15.68 6.37
C LYS A 147 -12.09 15.90 7.30
N TYR A 148 -10.88 15.72 6.80
CA TYR A 148 -9.65 15.87 7.58
C TYR A 148 -9.13 17.32 7.62
N VAL A 149 -9.62 18.21 6.76
CA VAL A 149 -9.04 19.55 6.57
C VAL A 149 -9.05 20.39 7.86
N ALA A 150 -10.16 20.37 8.60
CA ALA A 150 -10.25 21.14 9.85
C ALA A 150 -9.24 20.65 10.90
N GLU A 151 -9.14 19.33 11.09
CA GLU A 151 -8.20 18.71 12.04
C GLU A 151 -6.75 18.94 11.61
N LEU A 152 -6.45 18.84 10.31
CA LEU A 152 -5.12 19.12 9.77
C LEU A 152 -4.70 20.57 10.00
N ARG A 153 -5.58 21.54 9.72
CA ARG A 153 -5.30 22.97 9.93
C ARG A 153 -5.04 23.31 11.39
N ASP A 154 -5.86 22.77 12.30
CA ASP A 154 -5.65 22.94 13.74
C ASP A 154 -4.30 22.37 14.18
N LEU A 155 -4.01 21.12 13.81
CA LEU A 155 -2.75 20.46 14.16
C LEU A 155 -1.53 21.17 13.56
N MET A 156 -1.62 21.63 12.32
CA MET A 156 -0.58 22.44 11.67
C MET A 156 -0.32 23.74 12.44
N ALA A 157 -1.38 24.48 12.79
CA ALA A 157 -1.25 25.71 13.54
C ALA A 157 -0.62 25.47 14.93
N ARG A 158 -1.08 24.45 15.65
CA ARG A 158 -0.58 24.09 16.99
C ARG A 158 0.84 23.52 16.95
N ALA A 159 1.23 22.85 15.87
CA ALA A 159 2.58 22.33 15.67
C ALA A 159 3.57 23.38 15.13
N GLY A 160 3.08 24.56 14.70
CA GLY A 160 3.90 25.56 14.02
C GLY A 160 4.37 25.11 12.63
N GLU A 161 3.58 24.30 11.94
CA GLU A 161 3.90 23.68 10.65
C GLU A 161 3.06 24.28 9.53
N ALA A 162 3.64 24.43 8.35
CA ALA A 162 2.92 24.90 7.16
C ALA A 162 3.41 24.16 5.92
N PHE A 163 2.49 23.45 5.26
CA PHE A 163 2.73 22.79 3.98
C PHE A 163 1.39 22.62 3.24
N PRO A 164 1.41 22.46 1.90
CA PRO A 164 0.19 22.29 1.12
C PRO A 164 -0.64 21.07 1.56
N LEU A 165 -1.97 21.18 1.53
CA LEU A 165 -2.88 20.07 1.83
C LEU A 165 -2.99 19.09 0.65
N THR A 166 -1.90 18.39 0.35
CA THR A 166 -1.84 17.43 -0.76
C THR A 166 -1.14 16.13 -0.33
N LEU A 167 -1.50 15.02 -0.97
CA LEU A 167 -0.87 13.72 -0.65
C LEU A 167 0.65 13.76 -0.89
N THR A 168 1.10 14.48 -1.94
CA THR A 168 2.53 14.65 -2.23
C THR A 168 3.23 15.45 -1.13
N ALA A 169 2.67 16.58 -0.68
CA ALA A 169 3.27 17.34 0.42
C ALA A 169 3.31 16.54 1.73
N PHE A 170 2.30 15.71 1.98
CA PHE A 170 2.28 14.82 3.14
C PHE A 170 3.37 13.74 3.06
N HIS A 171 3.58 13.17 1.87
CA HIS A 171 4.67 12.23 1.61
C HIS A 171 6.04 12.87 1.89
N GLU A 172 6.29 14.04 1.29
CA GLU A 172 7.56 14.76 1.45
C GLU A 172 7.83 15.14 2.90
N ARG A 173 6.80 15.58 3.64
CA ARG A 173 6.94 15.89 5.07
C ARG A 173 7.32 14.65 5.89
N LEU A 174 6.65 13.52 5.65
CA LEU A 174 6.96 12.26 6.32
C LEU A 174 8.36 11.76 5.96
N LYS A 175 8.76 11.90 4.70
CA LYS A 175 10.10 11.52 4.22
C LYS A 175 11.19 12.36 4.87
N ALA A 176 10.99 13.67 4.98
CA ALA A 176 11.91 14.58 5.66
C ALA A 176 12.11 14.25 7.15
N GLU A 177 11.11 13.64 7.80
CA GLU A 177 11.19 13.19 9.20
C GLU A 177 11.66 11.72 9.32
N GLY A 178 11.98 11.03 8.21
CA GLY A 178 12.35 9.61 8.22
C GLY A 178 11.18 8.67 8.56
N MET A 179 9.94 9.12 8.35
CA MET A 179 8.69 8.44 8.73
C MET A 179 7.81 8.07 7.53
N ALA A 180 8.34 8.15 6.31
CA ALA A 180 7.66 7.66 5.13
C ALA A 180 7.38 6.15 5.22
N VAL A 181 6.41 5.67 4.46
CA VAL A 181 6.04 4.25 4.45
C VAL A 181 7.22 3.39 3.97
N PRO A 182 7.66 2.38 4.74
CA PRO A 182 8.64 1.42 4.26
C PRO A 182 8.11 0.63 3.07
N TYR A 183 8.99 0.25 2.15
CA TYR A 183 8.62 -0.45 0.91
C TYR A 183 7.75 -1.70 1.15
N ARG A 184 8.10 -2.51 2.15
CA ARG A 184 7.32 -3.70 2.52
C ARG A 184 5.90 -3.38 2.98
N GLN A 185 5.74 -2.29 3.74
CA GLN A 185 4.44 -1.84 4.21
C GLN A 185 3.61 -1.30 3.05
N LEU A 186 4.21 -0.54 2.13
CA LEU A 186 3.58 -0.09 0.89
C LEU A 186 3.12 -1.27 0.03
N ALA A 187 3.96 -2.30 -0.13
CA ALA A 187 3.62 -3.51 -0.88
C ALA A 187 2.38 -4.22 -0.28
N ALA A 188 2.30 -4.35 1.05
CA ALA A 188 1.13 -4.95 1.71
C ALA A 188 -0.16 -4.12 1.49
N ILE A 189 -0.06 -2.80 1.56
CA ILE A 189 -1.17 -1.87 1.28
C ILE A 189 -1.66 -2.07 -0.16
N LEU A 190 -0.75 -2.05 -1.13
CA LEU A 190 -1.05 -2.22 -2.55
C LEU A 190 -1.69 -3.58 -2.85
N VAL A 191 -1.16 -4.67 -2.28
CA VAL A 191 -1.75 -6.00 -2.40
C VAL A 191 -3.21 -6.02 -1.94
N ASN A 192 -3.51 -5.43 -0.77
CA ASN A 192 -4.89 -5.35 -0.29
C ASN A 192 -5.77 -4.43 -1.16
N ASP A 193 -5.26 -3.28 -1.59
CA ASP A 193 -6.03 -2.34 -2.42
C ASP A 193 -6.38 -2.96 -3.78
N PHE A 194 -5.45 -3.66 -4.41
CA PHE A 194 -5.71 -4.36 -5.67
C PHE A 194 -6.70 -5.52 -5.51
N GLN A 195 -6.66 -6.26 -4.40
CA GLN A 195 -7.70 -7.26 -4.09
C GLN A 195 -9.09 -6.64 -3.98
N ARG A 196 -9.19 -5.35 -3.64
CA ARG A 196 -10.44 -4.58 -3.55
C ARG A 196 -10.72 -3.73 -4.79
N HIS A 197 -9.96 -3.94 -5.86
CA HIS A 197 -10.05 -3.19 -7.12
C HIS A 197 -9.81 -1.67 -7.00
N VAL A 198 -9.07 -1.25 -5.97
CA VAL A 198 -8.68 0.14 -5.76
C VAL A 198 -7.35 0.39 -6.48
N LYS A 199 -7.29 1.48 -7.24
CA LYS A 199 -6.05 2.02 -7.81
C LYS A 199 -5.84 3.42 -7.24
N SER A 200 -4.60 3.69 -6.84
CA SER A 200 -4.15 4.99 -6.41
C SER A 200 -3.04 5.45 -7.34
N ARG A 201 -3.15 6.66 -7.88
CA ARG A 201 -2.08 7.27 -8.65
C ARG A 201 -0.94 7.68 -7.73
N PHE A 202 -1.29 8.27 -6.59
CA PHE A 202 -0.33 8.66 -5.57
C PHE A 202 0.53 7.48 -5.10
N LEU A 203 -0.07 6.36 -4.67
CA LEU A 203 0.71 5.21 -4.22
C LEU A 203 1.53 4.54 -5.33
N ALA A 204 1.08 4.67 -6.59
CA ALA A 204 1.87 4.22 -7.73
C ALA A 204 3.13 5.06 -7.93
N GLU A 205 3.03 6.38 -7.73
CA GLU A 205 4.18 7.29 -7.77
C GLU A 205 5.14 7.00 -6.61
N VAL A 206 4.63 6.86 -5.38
CA VAL A 206 5.45 6.51 -4.20
C VAL A 206 6.18 5.18 -4.40
N ALA A 207 5.52 4.17 -4.99
CA ALA A 207 6.15 2.88 -5.28
C ALA A 207 7.25 2.97 -6.35
N ASN A 208 7.26 4.04 -7.15
CA ASN A 208 8.18 4.29 -8.25
C ASN A 208 9.28 5.30 -7.90
N GLU A 209 9.31 5.82 -6.66
CA GLU A 209 10.37 6.70 -6.20
C GLU A 209 11.74 6.00 -6.02
N PRO A 210 11.82 4.76 -5.50
CA PRO A 210 13.09 4.08 -5.41
C PRO A 210 13.74 3.87 -6.78
N ALA A 211 15.07 3.83 -6.83
CA ALA A 211 15.80 3.61 -8.07
C ALA A 211 15.41 2.29 -8.74
N GLY A 212 15.26 2.34 -10.07
CA GLY A 212 14.79 1.24 -10.90
C GLY A 212 13.31 0.90 -10.73
N GLU A 213 12.74 0.22 -11.72
CA GLU A 213 11.32 -0.15 -11.74
C GLU A 213 11.13 -1.66 -11.92
N MET A 214 10.35 -2.27 -11.02
CA MET A 214 9.92 -3.65 -11.15
C MET A 214 8.62 -3.76 -11.94
N ASN A 215 8.52 -4.75 -12.83
CA ASN A 215 7.29 -5.05 -13.56
C ASN A 215 6.97 -6.55 -13.60
N LEU A 216 5.68 -6.86 -13.76
CA LEU A 216 5.19 -8.22 -13.94
C LEU A 216 4.68 -8.40 -15.38
N PHE A 217 5.33 -9.28 -16.13
CA PHE A 217 4.86 -9.81 -17.39
C PHE A 217 4.16 -11.15 -17.19
N VAL A 218 3.16 -11.40 -18.02
CA VAL A 218 2.44 -12.67 -18.05
C VAL A 218 2.38 -13.15 -19.50
N ILE A 219 3.05 -14.27 -19.77
CA ILE A 219 2.94 -14.97 -21.05
C ILE A 219 1.69 -15.83 -21.00
N ARG A 220 0.91 -15.78 -22.07
CA ARG A 220 -0.41 -16.40 -22.16
C ARG A 220 -0.36 -17.70 -22.95
N ARG A 221 -1.36 -18.56 -22.72
CA ARG A 221 -1.45 -19.90 -23.30
C ARG A 221 -1.23 -19.94 -24.81
N ILE A 222 -1.70 -18.94 -25.55
CA ILE A 222 -1.54 -18.90 -27.01
C ILE A 222 -0.07 -18.85 -27.45
N ALA A 223 0.81 -18.19 -26.68
CA ALA A 223 2.24 -18.16 -26.99
C ALA A 223 2.87 -19.54 -26.84
N SER A 224 2.60 -20.23 -25.73
CA SER A 224 3.08 -21.61 -25.52
C SER A 224 2.50 -22.58 -26.54
N ALA A 225 1.20 -22.47 -26.85
CA ALA A 225 0.53 -23.34 -27.83
C ALA A 225 1.06 -23.17 -29.27
N ARG A 226 1.72 -22.05 -29.57
CA ARG A 226 2.36 -21.78 -30.87
C ARG A 226 3.88 -21.92 -30.82
N GLY A 227 4.45 -22.41 -29.72
CA GLY A 227 5.91 -22.57 -29.56
C GLY A 227 6.68 -21.24 -29.48
N GLN A 228 6.01 -20.12 -29.21
CA GLN A 228 6.62 -18.78 -29.23
C GLN A 228 6.90 -18.20 -27.84
N ALA A 229 6.69 -18.96 -26.76
CA ALA A 229 6.95 -18.48 -25.40
C ALA A 229 8.42 -18.08 -25.20
N LYS A 230 9.36 -18.90 -25.70
CA LYS A 230 10.80 -18.61 -25.62
C LYS A 230 11.17 -17.30 -26.32
N MET A 231 10.63 -17.05 -27.52
CA MET A 231 10.87 -15.80 -28.25
C MET A 231 10.47 -14.56 -27.44
N LEU A 232 9.35 -14.64 -26.72
CA LEU A 232 8.90 -13.55 -25.85
C LEU A 232 9.80 -13.37 -24.63
N LEU A 233 10.22 -14.48 -23.99
CA LEU A 233 11.15 -14.45 -22.87
C LEU A 233 12.50 -13.85 -23.26
N ASP A 234 13.08 -14.30 -24.38
CA ASP A 234 14.36 -13.79 -24.88
C ASP A 234 14.28 -12.30 -25.19
N ALA A 235 13.15 -11.83 -25.75
CA ALA A 235 12.96 -10.41 -26.04
C ALA A 235 12.78 -9.58 -24.77
N ILE A 236 12.12 -10.11 -23.74
CA ILE A 236 12.00 -9.45 -22.42
C ILE A 236 13.38 -9.38 -21.75
N ALA A 237 14.17 -10.46 -21.79
CA ALA A 237 15.51 -10.52 -21.23
C ALA A 237 16.50 -9.55 -21.89
N GLY A 238 16.25 -9.16 -23.14
CA GLY A 238 17.05 -8.15 -23.85
C GLY A 238 16.85 -6.73 -23.35
N GLU A 239 15.74 -6.44 -22.68
CA GLU A 239 15.37 -5.10 -22.20
C GLU A 239 15.38 -4.96 -20.68
N TYR A 240 15.30 -6.08 -19.95
CA TYR A 240 15.18 -6.10 -18.49
C TYR A 240 16.04 -7.19 -17.84
N GLU A 241 16.42 -6.98 -16.59
CA GLU A 241 16.91 -8.05 -15.71
C GLU A 241 15.71 -8.93 -15.31
N ILE A 242 15.69 -10.21 -15.71
CA ILE A 242 14.66 -11.15 -15.25
C ILE A 242 15.00 -11.56 -13.82
N LEU A 243 14.13 -11.21 -12.87
CA LEU A 243 14.27 -11.62 -11.47
C LEU A 243 13.65 -13.00 -11.22
N VAL A 244 12.51 -13.28 -11.86
CA VAL A 244 11.79 -14.55 -11.72
C VAL A 244 11.15 -14.91 -13.05
N ASP A 245 11.32 -16.16 -13.51
CA ASP A 245 10.48 -16.79 -14.54
C ASP A 245 9.83 -18.03 -13.93
N LYS A 246 8.50 -18.02 -13.87
CA LYS A 246 7.73 -19.08 -13.22
C LYS A 246 6.62 -19.58 -14.14
N ALA A 247 6.66 -20.88 -14.46
CA ALA A 247 5.52 -21.57 -15.01
C ALA A 247 4.36 -21.59 -14.00
N ILE A 248 3.19 -21.13 -14.41
CA ILE A 248 2.00 -21.08 -13.54
C ILE A 248 1.34 -22.46 -13.55
N PRO A 249 1.18 -23.16 -12.41
CA PRO A 249 0.52 -24.45 -12.36
C PRO A 249 -0.95 -24.37 -12.79
N TRP A 250 -1.48 -25.44 -13.41
CA TRP A 250 -2.85 -25.47 -13.93
C TRP A 250 -3.91 -25.11 -12.86
N LEU A 251 -3.76 -25.62 -11.64
CA LEU A 251 -4.65 -25.31 -10.52
C LEU A 251 -4.66 -23.80 -10.17
N THR A 252 -3.50 -23.15 -10.23
CA THR A 252 -3.37 -21.71 -10.00
C THR A 252 -4.05 -20.93 -11.11
N ARG A 253 -3.95 -21.36 -12.38
CA ARG A 253 -4.62 -20.73 -13.53
C ARG A 253 -6.13 -20.68 -13.33
N LEU A 254 -6.75 -21.77 -12.85
CA LEU A 254 -8.18 -21.81 -12.58
C LEU A 254 -8.63 -20.79 -11.53
N LYS A 255 -7.84 -20.60 -10.47
CA LYS A 255 -8.15 -19.68 -9.37
C LYS A 255 -7.92 -18.20 -9.72
N THR A 256 -7.01 -17.89 -10.65
CA THR A 256 -6.50 -16.53 -10.89
C THR A 256 -6.97 -15.90 -12.19
N ASN A 257 -7.49 -16.67 -13.15
CA ASN A 257 -7.95 -16.17 -14.45
C ASN A 257 -8.98 -15.03 -14.39
N ARG A 258 -9.76 -14.95 -13.31
CA ARG A 258 -10.78 -13.91 -13.10
C ARG A 258 -10.29 -12.73 -12.25
N LYS A 259 -9.07 -12.82 -11.71
CA LYS A 259 -8.54 -11.88 -10.70
C LYS A 259 -7.57 -10.85 -11.27
N ILE A 260 -6.88 -11.11 -12.39
CA ILE A 260 -6.21 -10.01 -13.10
C ILE A 260 -7.27 -9.12 -13.73
N ARG A 261 -7.21 -7.83 -13.37
CA ARG A 261 -8.06 -6.77 -13.90
C ARG A 261 -7.91 -6.66 -15.42
N GLY A 262 -9.04 -6.45 -16.10
CA GLY A 262 -9.09 -6.31 -17.56
C GLY A 262 -9.79 -7.46 -18.27
N GLY A 263 -9.94 -8.63 -17.65
CA GLY A 263 -10.92 -9.69 -17.96
C GLY A 263 -10.96 -10.26 -19.39
N LYS A 264 -10.24 -9.67 -20.35
CA LYS A 264 -10.26 -9.99 -21.78
C LYS A 264 -9.24 -11.09 -22.09
N TRP A 265 -9.37 -12.19 -21.36
CA TRP A 265 -8.48 -13.35 -21.50
C TRP A 265 -8.87 -14.27 -22.68
N ALA A 266 -10.00 -13.99 -23.34
CA ALA A 266 -10.62 -14.87 -24.33
C ALA A 266 -9.65 -15.36 -25.42
N ARG A 267 -9.08 -14.45 -26.24
CA ARG A 267 -8.37 -14.85 -27.46
C ARG A 267 -6.90 -15.27 -27.26
N GLY A 268 -6.22 -14.77 -26.23
CA GLY A 268 -4.85 -15.22 -25.90
C GLY A 268 -4.81 -16.36 -24.88
N GLY A 269 -5.96 -16.72 -24.30
CA GLY A 269 -6.05 -17.71 -23.24
C GLY A 269 -5.51 -17.23 -21.89
N PRO A 270 -5.50 -18.14 -20.89
CA PRO A 270 -5.07 -17.84 -19.54
C PRO A 270 -3.55 -17.60 -19.45
N PRO A 271 -3.09 -16.91 -18.39
CA PRO A 271 -1.70 -16.90 -17.94
C PRO A 271 -1.10 -18.30 -17.87
N VAL A 272 0.12 -18.49 -18.40
CA VAL A 272 0.87 -19.75 -18.30
C VAL A 272 2.28 -19.59 -17.76
N HIS A 273 2.90 -18.41 -17.92
CA HIS A 273 4.11 -18.01 -17.20
C HIS A 273 3.93 -16.62 -16.60
N ALA A 274 4.47 -16.42 -15.39
CA ALA A 274 4.65 -15.12 -14.76
C ALA A 274 6.15 -14.80 -14.76
N VAL A 275 6.50 -13.60 -15.23
CA VAL A 275 7.88 -13.15 -15.36
C VAL A 275 8.00 -11.83 -14.61
N ILE A 276 8.75 -11.81 -13.52
CA ILE A 276 9.10 -10.59 -12.81
C ILE A 276 10.39 -10.06 -13.38
N VAL A 277 10.39 -8.79 -13.74
CA VAL A 277 11.52 -8.11 -14.34
C VAL A 277 11.86 -6.86 -13.56
N PHE A 278 13.10 -6.41 -13.70
CA PHE A 278 13.59 -5.17 -13.14
C PHE A 278 14.33 -4.37 -14.20
N ASP A 279 13.97 -3.10 -14.35
CA ASP A 279 14.72 -2.15 -15.13
C ASP A 279 15.56 -1.29 -14.19
N ARG A 280 16.89 -1.40 -14.28
CA ARG A 280 17.82 -0.55 -13.51
C ARG A 280 17.79 0.91 -13.99
N ASN A 281 17.42 1.15 -15.24
CA ASN A 281 17.45 2.47 -15.87
C ASN A 281 16.12 2.73 -16.60
N PRO A 282 15.00 2.86 -15.86
CA PRO A 282 13.69 3.09 -16.44
C PRO A 282 13.69 4.39 -17.25
N ILE A 283 13.07 4.34 -18.43
CA ILE A 283 12.96 5.50 -19.31
C ILE A 283 11.59 6.13 -19.07
N THR A 284 11.51 7.42 -18.76
CA THR A 284 10.23 8.09 -18.55
C THR A 284 9.34 7.96 -19.79
N ALA A 285 8.11 7.47 -19.60
CA ALA A 285 7.10 7.43 -20.64
C ALA A 285 6.74 8.84 -21.11
N THR A 286 6.93 9.12 -22.40
CA THR A 286 6.64 10.43 -23.02
C THR A 286 5.91 10.25 -24.36
N GLY A 287 5.38 11.35 -24.91
CA GLY A 287 4.77 11.38 -26.25
C GLY A 287 3.34 10.82 -26.32
N ASP A 288 2.87 10.60 -27.55
CA ASP A 288 1.48 10.20 -27.84
C ASP A 288 1.13 8.82 -27.30
N GLU A 289 2.11 7.91 -27.16
CA GLU A 289 1.88 6.58 -26.58
C GLU A 289 1.68 6.65 -25.05
N ALA A 290 2.27 7.64 -24.36
CA ALA A 290 2.12 7.80 -22.90
C ALA A 290 0.80 8.46 -22.50
N ARG A 291 0.27 9.40 -23.29
CA ARG A 291 -0.97 10.15 -22.99
C ARG A 291 -2.19 9.26 -22.63
N PRO A 292 -2.53 8.22 -23.40
CA PRO A 292 -3.66 7.33 -23.05
C PRO A 292 -3.33 6.34 -21.93
N HIS A 293 -2.07 6.26 -21.50
CA HIS A 293 -1.56 5.31 -20.53
C HIS A 293 -0.90 6.04 -19.35
N PRO A 294 -1.65 6.88 -18.60
CA PRO A 294 -1.05 7.74 -17.57
C PRO A 294 -0.31 6.94 -16.50
N PHE A 295 -0.74 5.72 -16.20
CA PHE A 295 -0.14 4.81 -15.22
C PHE A 295 1.12 4.08 -15.69
N VAL A 296 1.54 4.22 -16.94
CA VAL A 296 2.79 3.65 -17.41
C VAL A 296 3.92 4.65 -17.17
N PHE A 297 4.80 4.34 -16.22
CA PHE A 297 5.93 5.20 -15.86
C PHE A 297 7.18 4.88 -16.69
N ASN A 298 7.53 3.60 -16.81
CA ASN A 298 8.60 3.14 -17.69
C ASN A 298 8.12 2.94 -19.14
N GLY A 299 8.61 3.79 -20.03
CA GLY A 299 8.38 3.76 -21.48
C GLY A 299 8.86 2.48 -22.16
N ARG A 300 9.82 1.73 -21.60
CA ARG A 300 10.19 0.41 -22.13
C ARG A 300 9.01 -0.56 -22.19
N GLN A 301 7.99 -0.36 -21.36
CA GLN A 301 6.79 -1.20 -21.42
C GLN A 301 6.06 -1.14 -22.77
N PHE A 302 6.20 -0.06 -23.54
CA PHE A 302 5.57 0.04 -24.87
C PHE A 302 6.16 -0.95 -25.89
N MET A 303 7.33 -1.55 -25.62
CA MET A 303 7.90 -2.63 -26.44
C MET A 303 6.90 -3.78 -26.68
N LYS A 304 5.94 -3.98 -25.76
CA LYS A 304 4.93 -5.04 -25.85
C LYS A 304 4.10 -4.98 -27.12
N LYS A 305 3.93 -3.79 -27.72
CA LYS A 305 3.26 -3.62 -29.02
C LYS A 305 4.06 -4.30 -30.13
N GLY A 306 5.36 -4.01 -30.22
CA GLY A 306 6.27 -4.66 -31.16
C GLY A 306 6.34 -6.17 -30.99
N LEU A 307 6.35 -6.67 -29.74
CA LEU A 307 6.30 -8.11 -29.46
C LEU A 307 5.00 -8.77 -29.93
N ARG A 308 3.85 -8.12 -29.74
CA ARG A 308 2.54 -8.59 -30.22
C ARG A 308 2.48 -8.65 -31.74
N ASP A 309 3.04 -7.66 -32.42
CA ASP A 309 3.09 -7.60 -33.88
C ASP A 309 4.04 -8.67 -34.44
N ARG A 310 5.22 -8.85 -33.83
CA ARG A 310 6.15 -9.92 -34.18
C ARG A 310 5.52 -11.30 -34.01
N PHE A 311 4.84 -11.55 -32.89
CA PHE A 311 4.12 -12.81 -32.67
C PHE A 311 3.03 -13.05 -33.72
N SER A 312 2.26 -12.01 -34.06
CA SER A 312 1.20 -12.09 -35.07
C SER A 312 1.77 -12.44 -36.45
N LYS A 313 2.86 -11.78 -36.85
CA LYS A 313 3.58 -12.07 -38.11
C LYS A 313 4.11 -13.50 -38.16
N LEU A 314 4.77 -13.97 -37.10
CA LEU A 314 5.35 -15.31 -37.05
C LEU A 314 4.32 -16.44 -37.04
N THR A 315 3.14 -16.21 -36.46
CA THR A 315 2.11 -17.25 -36.28
C THR A 315 0.96 -17.18 -37.29
N GLY A 316 0.93 -16.13 -38.12
CA GLY A 316 -0.22 -15.82 -38.98
C GLY A 316 -1.50 -15.47 -38.22
N LEU A 317 -1.42 -15.30 -36.89
CA LEU A 317 -2.58 -14.94 -36.08
C LEU A 317 -2.84 -13.44 -36.11
N HIS A 318 -4.11 -13.07 -36.05
CA HIS A 318 -4.50 -11.68 -35.88
C HIS A 318 -4.04 -11.14 -34.51
N THR A 319 -3.58 -9.88 -34.47
CA THR A 319 -3.14 -9.10 -33.28
C THR A 319 -4.07 -9.15 -32.06
N ARG A 320 -5.36 -9.45 -32.26
CA ARG A 320 -6.34 -9.69 -31.19
C ARG A 320 -6.02 -10.92 -30.33
N HIS A 321 -5.22 -11.86 -30.84
CA HIS A 321 -4.69 -13.03 -30.10
C HIS A 321 -3.46 -12.63 -29.30
N ASN A 322 -3.66 -11.70 -28.36
CA ASN A 322 -2.57 -11.11 -27.61
C ASN A 322 -1.81 -12.18 -26.79
N PRO A 323 -0.53 -12.46 -27.07
CA PRO A 323 0.26 -13.49 -26.41
C PRO A 323 0.79 -13.11 -25.02
N LEU A 324 0.77 -11.82 -24.67
CA LEU A 324 1.43 -11.34 -23.45
C LEU A 324 0.70 -10.15 -22.82
N HIS A 325 0.76 -10.06 -21.50
CA HIS A 325 0.30 -8.92 -20.73
C HIS A 325 1.42 -8.43 -19.82
N SER A 326 1.38 -7.16 -19.44
CA SER A 326 2.25 -6.58 -18.42
C SER A 326 1.41 -5.71 -17.51
N THR A 327 1.87 -5.55 -16.27
CA THR A 327 1.41 -4.46 -15.39
C THR A 327 1.83 -3.11 -15.95
N ASP A 328 1.14 -2.04 -15.55
CA ASP A 328 1.47 -0.69 -16.02
C ASP A 328 2.60 -0.03 -15.21
N ASN A 329 2.84 -0.46 -13.98
CA ASN A 329 3.91 0.03 -13.12
C ASN A 329 4.20 -0.94 -11.97
N GLU A 330 5.20 -0.60 -11.15
CA GLU A 330 5.59 -1.35 -9.97
C GLU A 330 4.47 -1.56 -8.95
N ALA A 331 3.62 -0.55 -8.70
CA ALA A 331 2.52 -0.71 -7.76
C ALA A 331 1.49 -1.75 -8.22
N GLU A 332 1.23 -1.83 -9.52
CA GLU A 332 0.38 -2.88 -10.08
C GLU A 332 1.08 -4.24 -10.12
N ALA A 333 2.40 -4.29 -10.34
CA ALA A 333 3.19 -5.51 -10.20
C ALA A 333 3.07 -6.08 -8.77
N LEU A 334 3.32 -5.24 -7.76
CA LEU A 334 3.17 -5.55 -6.33
C LEU A 334 1.75 -6.04 -6.01
N GLY A 335 0.74 -5.29 -6.47
CA GLY A 335 -0.67 -5.62 -6.26
C GLY A 335 -1.09 -7.00 -6.79
N HIS A 336 -0.42 -7.49 -7.84
CA HIS A 336 -0.71 -8.77 -8.49
C HIS A 336 0.18 -9.93 -8.03
N LEU A 337 1.19 -9.71 -7.17
CA LEU A 337 2.11 -10.79 -6.76
C LEU A 337 1.37 -11.97 -6.10
N ASN A 338 0.32 -11.70 -5.32
CA ASN A 338 -0.47 -12.72 -4.63
C ASN A 338 -1.24 -13.67 -5.57
N LEU A 339 -1.31 -13.36 -6.87
CA LEU A 339 -1.96 -14.21 -7.86
C LEU A 339 -1.05 -15.38 -8.26
N TYR A 340 0.27 -15.20 -8.23
CA TYR A 340 1.21 -16.17 -8.81
C TYR A 340 2.29 -16.65 -7.84
N PHE A 341 2.52 -15.88 -6.77
CA PHE A 341 3.62 -16.11 -5.84
C PHE A 341 3.09 -16.37 -4.43
N THR A 342 3.62 -17.42 -3.82
CA THR A 342 3.45 -17.77 -2.41
C THR A 342 4.02 -16.68 -1.50
N PRO A 343 3.62 -16.60 -0.23
CA PRO A 343 4.22 -15.66 0.72
C PRO A 343 5.75 -15.72 0.75
N GLU A 344 6.33 -16.92 0.72
CA GLU A 344 7.77 -17.17 0.78
C GLU A 344 8.48 -16.66 -0.49
N GLU A 345 7.90 -16.90 -1.67
CA GLU A 345 8.44 -16.37 -2.94
C GLU A 345 8.37 -14.84 -2.99
N ARG A 346 7.31 -14.22 -2.46
CA ARG A 346 7.20 -12.76 -2.40
C ARG A 346 8.25 -12.16 -1.47
N GLU A 347 8.47 -12.80 -0.33
CA GLU A 347 9.50 -12.37 0.63
C GLU A 347 10.89 -12.43 0.00
N ALA A 348 11.23 -13.54 -0.68
CA ALA A 348 12.50 -13.65 -1.40
C ALA A 348 12.66 -12.58 -2.50
N LEU A 349 11.58 -12.27 -3.23
CA LEU A 349 11.58 -11.19 -4.22
C LEU A 349 11.82 -9.82 -3.58
N TYR A 350 11.19 -9.51 -2.45
CA TYR A 350 11.40 -8.24 -1.75
C TYR A 350 12.85 -8.08 -1.29
N GLN A 351 13.45 -9.13 -0.71
CA GLN A 351 14.87 -9.12 -0.33
C GLN A 351 15.80 -8.92 -1.53
N ARG A 352 15.46 -9.53 -2.68
CA ARG A 352 16.22 -9.35 -3.91
C ARG A 352 16.15 -7.92 -4.42
N LEU A 353 14.97 -7.30 -4.42
CA LEU A 353 14.77 -5.90 -4.82
C LEU A 353 15.51 -4.93 -3.88
N GLU A 354 15.45 -5.16 -2.57
CA GLU A 354 16.21 -4.38 -1.57
C GLU A 354 17.72 -4.46 -1.87
N THR A 355 18.23 -5.64 -2.18
CA THR A 355 19.65 -5.86 -2.53
C THR A 355 20.05 -5.09 -3.79
N ILE A 356 19.28 -5.24 -4.88
CA ILE A 356 19.56 -4.56 -6.15
C ILE A 356 19.56 -3.04 -5.98
N ARG A 357 18.58 -2.49 -5.25
CA ARG A 357 18.50 -1.06 -4.99
C ARG A 357 19.66 -0.55 -4.13
N ALA A 358 20.09 -1.33 -3.14
CA ALA A 358 21.27 -1.00 -2.35
C ALA A 358 22.58 -1.06 -3.16
N GLU A 359 22.69 -1.95 -4.15
CA GLU A 359 23.81 -1.94 -5.11
C GLU A 359 23.79 -0.69 -5.98
N MET A 360 22.62 -0.30 -6.50
CA MET A 360 22.47 0.90 -7.34
C MET A 360 22.82 2.18 -6.57
N ALA A 361 22.29 2.35 -5.35
CA ALA A 361 22.59 3.52 -4.53
C ALA A 361 24.10 3.66 -4.21
N ARG A 362 24.80 2.53 -4.03
CA ARG A 362 26.26 2.52 -3.83
C ARG A 362 27.02 2.90 -5.10
N ALA A 363 26.53 2.52 -6.28
CA ALA A 363 27.17 2.87 -7.55
C ALA A 363 27.03 4.37 -7.91
N GLU A 364 25.98 5.03 -7.42
CA GLU A 364 25.71 6.46 -7.65
C GLU A 364 26.50 7.40 -6.73
N THR A 365 27.14 6.89 -5.68
CA THR A 365 27.97 7.69 -4.76
C THR A 365 29.45 7.37 -5.02
N PRO A 366 30.13 8.07 -5.96
CA PRO A 366 31.57 7.91 -6.13
C PRO A 366 32.31 8.35 -4.86
N ALA A 367 33.30 7.53 -4.47
CA ALA A 367 34.15 7.73 -3.29
C ALA A 367 34.99 9.00 -3.35
#